data_AF-A0A0P9DG59-F1
#
_entry.id   AF-A0A0P9DG59-F1
#
_cell.length_a   1.000
_cell.length_b   1.000
_cell.length_c   1.000
_cell.angle_alpha   90.00
_cell.angle_beta   90.00
_cell.angle_gamma   90.00
#
_symmetry.space_group_name_H-M   'P 1'
#
loop_
_entity.id
_entity.type
_entity.pdbx_description
1 polymer ?
#
loop_
_entity_poly.entity_id
_entity_poly.type
_entity_poly.pdbx_seq_one_letter_code
_entity_poly.pdbx_strand_id
1 'polypeptide(L)'
;MSVSDGLIYLMEEWLPPSVAIQKSWLEAGERFIRYEDLLESDLEILEPVLLEECALPISRQKLHDAVTKNRFERLTRGRERGQENVKSHERKGVAGDWQNYFDDQVKDAFKARFGDLLIATKYERNNEW
;
A
#
# COMPACT_ATOMS: atom_id res chain seq x y z
N MET A 1 -19.17 14.03 15.58
CA MET A 1 -18.52 13.77 14.28
C MET A 1 -18.47 12.27 14.12
N SER A 2 -19.11 11.74 13.10
CA SER A 2 -19.05 10.30 12.80
C SER A 2 -17.68 9.92 12.24
N VAL A 3 -17.38 8.61 12.15
CA VAL A 3 -16.17 8.13 11.48
C VAL A 3 -16.17 8.57 10.00
N SER A 4 -17.33 8.48 9.34
CA SER A 4 -17.52 8.87 7.95
C SER A 4 -17.24 10.36 7.72
N ASP A 5 -17.73 11.23 8.60
CA ASP A 5 -17.43 12.67 8.55
C ASP A 5 -15.92 12.93 8.69
N GLY A 6 -15.27 12.23 9.60
CA GLY A 6 -13.83 12.34 9.82
C GLY A 6 -13.01 11.86 8.61
N LEU A 7 -13.41 10.75 7.98
CA LEU A 7 -12.76 10.25 6.77
C LEU A 7 -12.91 11.22 5.61
N ILE A 8 -14.10 11.77 5.38
CA ILE A 8 -14.34 12.77 4.34
C ILE A 8 -13.51 14.03 4.58
N TYR A 9 -13.47 14.52 5.83
CA TYR A 9 -12.62 15.66 6.19
C TYR A 9 -11.13 15.39 5.87
N LEU A 10 -10.61 14.21 6.21
CA LEU A 10 -9.23 13.84 5.89
C LEU A 10 -8.98 13.74 4.37
N MET A 11 -9.97 13.30 3.59
CA MET A 11 -9.87 13.29 2.12
C MET A 11 -9.68 14.68 1.53
N GLU A 12 -10.32 15.69 2.13
CA GLU A 12 -10.28 17.07 1.66
C GLU A 12 -9.03 17.80 2.14
N GLU A 13 -8.66 17.62 3.41
CA GLU A 13 -7.61 18.42 4.03
C GLU A 13 -6.23 17.76 4.00
N TRP A 14 -6.17 16.42 3.96
CA TRP A 14 -4.91 15.71 4.18
C TRP A 14 -4.46 14.84 3.00
N LEU A 15 -5.38 14.25 2.24
CA LEU A 15 -5.02 13.43 1.07
C LEU A 15 -4.49 14.20 -0.15
N PRO A 16 -4.84 15.48 -0.44
CA PRO A 16 -4.38 16.12 -1.67
C PRO A 16 -2.85 16.15 -1.87
N PRO A 17 -2.02 16.44 -0.83
CA PRO A 17 -0.57 16.31 -0.94
C PRO A 17 -0.11 14.89 -1.27
N SER A 18 -0.67 13.85 -0.64
CA SER A 18 -0.33 12.46 -0.94
C SER A 18 -0.70 12.06 -2.36
N VAL A 19 -1.85 12.53 -2.84
CA VAL A 19 -2.32 12.33 -4.22
C VAL A 19 -1.41 13.03 -5.22
N ALA A 20 -0.98 14.26 -4.92
CA ALA A 20 -0.04 14.98 -5.78
C ALA A 20 1.31 14.26 -5.90
N ILE A 21 1.81 13.67 -4.81
CA ILE A 21 3.02 12.83 -4.84
C ILE A 21 2.78 11.59 -5.71
N GLN A 22 1.69 10.84 -5.52
CA GLN A 22 1.44 9.66 -6.35
C GLN A 22 1.30 10.01 -7.84
N LYS A 23 0.63 11.11 -8.17
CA LYS A 23 0.50 11.60 -9.54
C LYS A 23 1.85 11.97 -10.14
N SER A 24 2.72 12.67 -9.41
CA SER A 24 4.02 13.09 -9.96
C SER A 24 4.92 11.90 -10.33
N TRP A 25 4.85 10.80 -9.58
CA TRP A 25 5.59 9.57 -9.90
C TRP A 25 5.01 8.85 -11.12
N LEU A 26 3.67 8.82 -11.23
CA LEU A 26 2.99 8.26 -12.39
C LEU A 26 3.35 9.03 -13.67
N GLU A 27 3.34 10.36 -13.61
CA GLU A 27 3.70 11.26 -14.72
C GLU A 27 5.17 11.16 -15.10
N ALA A 28 6.06 10.91 -14.12
CA ALA A 28 7.48 10.66 -14.37
C ALA A 28 7.74 9.32 -15.09
N GLY A 29 6.75 8.42 -15.16
CA GLY A 29 6.90 7.10 -15.78
C GLY A 29 7.77 6.14 -14.96
N GLU A 30 7.92 6.41 -13.66
CA GLU A 30 8.72 5.59 -12.75
C GLU A 30 8.06 4.22 -12.52
N ARG A 31 8.88 3.22 -12.19
CA ARG A 31 8.38 1.89 -11.84
C ARG A 31 7.49 1.98 -10.60
N PHE A 32 6.25 1.49 -10.72
CA PHE A 32 5.33 1.37 -9.60
C PHE A 32 5.34 -0.07 -9.06
N ILE A 33 5.52 -0.21 -7.75
CA ILE A 33 5.43 -1.49 -7.03
C ILE A 33 4.29 -1.37 -6.03
N ARG A 34 3.27 -2.23 -6.16
CA ARG A 34 2.12 -2.23 -5.27
C ARG A 34 2.42 -3.03 -4.01
N TYR A 35 1.87 -2.57 -2.89
CA TYR A 35 1.99 -3.26 -1.61
C TYR A 35 1.37 -4.66 -1.67
N GLU A 36 0.24 -4.81 -2.35
CA GLU A 36 -0.49 -6.05 -2.56
C GLU A 36 0.36 -7.10 -3.28
N ASP A 37 1.14 -6.68 -4.27
CA ASP A 37 2.04 -7.59 -5.00
C ASP A 37 3.20 -8.03 -4.09
N LEU A 38 3.69 -7.16 -3.22
CA LEU A 38 4.72 -7.49 -2.22
C LEU A 38 4.20 -8.44 -1.13
N LEU A 39 2.90 -8.46 -0.84
CA LEU A 39 2.35 -9.42 0.10
C LEU A 39 2.51 -10.86 -0.39
N GLU A 40 2.46 -11.08 -1.70
CA GLU A 40 2.48 -12.40 -2.33
C GLU A 40 3.87 -12.77 -2.89
N SER A 41 4.54 -11.81 -3.55
CA SER A 41 5.73 -12.05 -4.39
C SER A 41 6.90 -11.09 -4.08
N ASP A 42 7.12 -10.75 -2.80
CA ASP A 42 8.17 -9.80 -2.38
C ASP A 42 9.55 -10.04 -3.01
N LEU A 43 10.08 -11.26 -2.95
CA LEU A 43 11.41 -11.60 -3.48
C LEU A 43 11.47 -11.51 -5.00
N GLU A 44 10.43 -11.99 -5.69
CA GLU A 44 10.36 -11.97 -7.16
C GLU A 44 10.36 -10.53 -7.70
N ILE A 45 9.77 -9.61 -6.95
CA ILE A 45 9.68 -8.19 -7.30
C ILE A 45 10.95 -7.44 -6.90
N LEU A 46 11.41 -7.61 -5.67
CA LEU A 46 12.48 -6.79 -5.09
C LEU A 46 13.88 -7.21 -5.54
N GLU A 47 14.11 -8.48 -5.85
CA GLU A 47 15.43 -8.95 -6.27
C GLU A 47 15.94 -8.25 -7.55
N PRO A 48 15.24 -8.29 -8.70
CA PRO A 48 15.71 -7.63 -9.91
C PRO A 48 15.83 -6.11 -9.71
N VAL A 49 14.88 -5.50 -8.99
CA VAL A 49 14.91 -4.06 -8.72
C VAL A 49 16.15 -3.67 -7.92
N LEU A 50 16.45 -4.36 -6.82
CA LEU A 50 17.53 -3.95 -5.94
C LEU A 50 18.91 -4.39 -6.45
N LEU A 51 19.04 -5.59 -7.02
CA LEU A 51 20.34 -6.10 -7.48
C LEU A 51 20.70 -5.59 -8.88
N GLU A 52 19.73 -5.47 -9.78
CA GLU A 52 19.99 -5.15 -11.19
C GLU A 52 19.73 -3.67 -11.47
N GLU A 53 18.53 -3.16 -11.19
CA GLU A 53 18.17 -1.76 -11.51
C GLU A 53 18.90 -0.76 -10.58
N CYS A 54 18.93 -1.01 -9.28
CA CYS A 54 19.64 -0.18 -8.31
C CYS A 54 21.13 -0.53 -8.19
N ALA A 55 21.59 -1.62 -8.83
CA ALA A 55 22.96 -2.12 -8.78
C ALA A 55 23.53 -2.24 -7.33
N LEU A 56 22.70 -2.64 -6.37
CA LEU A 56 23.10 -2.70 -4.97
C LEU A 56 24.18 -3.79 -4.78
N PRO A 57 25.37 -3.48 -4.23
CA PRO A 57 26.50 -4.40 -4.19
C PRO A 57 26.40 -5.41 -3.04
N ILE A 58 25.36 -6.26 -3.07
CA ILE A 58 25.12 -7.32 -2.09
C ILE A 58 24.87 -8.65 -2.78
N SER A 59 25.10 -9.76 -2.07
CA SER A 59 24.73 -11.08 -2.58
C SER A 59 23.22 -11.27 -2.56
N ARG A 60 22.71 -12.09 -3.50
CA ARG A 60 21.32 -12.57 -3.51
C ARG A 60 20.88 -13.11 -2.15
N GLN A 61 21.71 -13.93 -1.51
CA GLN A 61 21.41 -14.47 -0.18
C GLN A 61 21.19 -13.36 0.87
N LYS A 62 22.03 -12.32 0.87
CA LYS A 62 21.90 -11.21 1.81
C LYS A 62 20.61 -10.41 1.57
N LEU A 63 20.20 -10.24 0.32
CA LEU A 63 18.90 -9.64 -0.02
C LEU A 63 17.75 -10.51 0.48
N HIS A 64 17.80 -11.82 0.21
CA HIS A 64 16.76 -12.77 0.63
C HIS A 64 16.58 -12.78 2.14
N ASP A 65 17.69 -12.81 2.88
CA ASP A 65 17.69 -12.73 4.33
C ASP A 65 17.09 -11.42 4.82
N ALA A 66 17.41 -10.28 4.17
CA ALA A 66 16.89 -8.98 4.53
C ALA A 66 15.37 -8.90 4.30
N VAL A 67 14.88 -9.31 3.13
CA VAL A 67 13.45 -9.32 2.80
C VAL A 67 12.70 -10.24 3.77
N THR A 68 13.18 -11.47 3.98
CA THR A 68 12.55 -12.44 4.88
C THR A 68 12.47 -11.91 6.32
N LYS A 69 13.51 -11.26 6.82
CA LYS A 69 13.54 -10.67 8.18
C LYS A 69 12.54 -9.52 8.37
N ASN A 70 12.14 -8.86 7.28
CA ASN A 70 11.20 -7.74 7.31
C ASN A 70 9.76 -8.15 6.96
N ARG A 71 9.48 -9.45 6.77
CA ARG A 71 8.10 -9.93 6.65
C ARG A 71 7.32 -9.70 7.94
N PHE A 72 6.02 -9.46 7.80
CA PHE A 72 5.12 -9.11 8.90
C PHE A 72 5.26 -10.07 10.10
N GLU A 73 5.25 -11.37 9.85
CA GLU A 73 5.33 -12.42 10.86
C GLU A 73 6.67 -12.35 11.62
N ARG A 74 7.76 -11.96 10.96
CA ARG A 74 9.07 -11.77 11.60
C ARG A 74 9.11 -10.51 12.45
N LEU A 75 8.64 -9.37 11.92
CA LEU A 75 8.61 -8.09 12.64
C LEU A 75 7.72 -8.16 13.89
N THR A 76 6.64 -8.93 13.80
CA THR A 76 5.63 -9.05 14.86
C THR A 76 5.85 -10.21 15.81
N ARG A 77 7.01 -10.91 15.72
CA ARG A 77 7.36 -12.06 16.55
C ARG A 77 6.36 -13.21 16.47
N GLY A 78 5.80 -13.44 15.28
CA GLY A 78 5.01 -14.61 14.95
C GLY A 78 3.51 -14.40 14.85
N ARG A 79 3.00 -13.15 14.88
CA ARG A 79 1.58 -12.94 14.56
C ARG A 79 1.33 -13.21 13.08
N GLU A 80 0.24 -13.90 12.81
CA GLU A 80 -0.26 -14.09 11.46
C GLU A 80 -0.88 -12.80 10.93
N ARG A 81 -0.79 -12.58 9.62
CA ARG A 81 -1.48 -11.47 8.96
C ARG A 81 -2.98 -11.52 9.26
N GLY A 82 -3.56 -10.37 9.54
CA GLY A 82 -4.97 -10.22 9.92
C GLY A 82 -5.22 -10.25 11.42
N GLN A 83 -4.30 -10.79 12.23
CA GLN A 83 -4.41 -10.74 13.70
C GLN A 83 -4.08 -9.33 14.20
N GLU A 84 -5.10 -8.50 14.47
CA GLU A 84 -4.93 -7.09 14.82
C GLU A 84 -4.24 -6.87 16.17
N ASN A 85 -3.36 -5.87 16.21
CA ASN A 85 -2.93 -5.23 17.45
C ASN A 85 -2.87 -3.71 17.26
N VAL A 86 -3.87 -3.00 17.77
CA VAL A 86 -3.98 -1.53 17.64
C VAL A 86 -2.90 -0.74 18.37
N LYS A 87 -2.13 -1.38 19.27
CA LYS A 87 -1.02 -0.75 20.01
C LYS A 87 0.33 -0.96 19.32
N SER A 88 0.37 -1.71 18.22
CA SER A 88 1.58 -2.00 17.45
C SER A 88 1.59 -1.15 16.17
N HIS A 89 2.79 -0.73 15.75
CA HIS A 89 2.97 -0.06 14.46
C HIS A 89 2.53 -0.96 13.29
N GLU A 90 2.94 -2.23 13.32
CA GLU A 90 2.53 -3.27 12.38
C GLU A 90 1.13 -3.79 12.71
N ARG A 91 0.08 -2.99 12.53
CA ARG A 91 -1.25 -3.29 13.08
C ARG A 91 -1.85 -4.65 12.63
N LYS A 92 -1.99 -4.88 11.32
CA LYS A 92 -2.62 -6.11 10.74
C LYS A 92 -1.84 -6.80 9.62
N GLY A 93 -1.06 -6.07 8.81
CA GLY A 93 -0.27 -6.67 7.72
C GLY A 93 -1.10 -7.27 6.58
N VAL A 94 -2.27 -6.67 6.26
CA VAL A 94 -3.18 -7.14 5.21
C VAL A 94 -3.57 -6.00 4.28
N ALA A 95 -3.87 -6.32 3.03
CA ALA A 95 -4.53 -5.43 2.10
C ALA A 95 -6.06 -5.44 2.31
N GLY A 96 -6.75 -4.40 1.83
CA GLY A 96 -8.22 -4.34 1.83
C GLY A 96 -8.90 -3.99 3.16
N ASP A 97 -8.15 -3.79 4.25
CA ASP A 97 -8.75 -3.49 5.58
C ASP A 97 -9.63 -2.22 5.59
N TRP A 98 -9.42 -1.31 4.63
CA TRP A 98 -10.24 -0.11 4.44
C TRP A 98 -11.73 -0.41 4.20
N GLN A 99 -12.05 -1.57 3.62
CA GLN A 99 -13.43 -2.00 3.34
C GLN A 99 -14.27 -2.13 4.61
N ASN A 100 -13.63 -2.37 5.77
CA ASN A 100 -14.31 -2.45 7.07
C ASN A 100 -14.75 -1.08 7.60
N TYR A 101 -14.27 0.01 7.02
CA TYR A 101 -14.50 1.38 7.52
C TYR A 101 -15.20 2.29 6.50
N PHE A 102 -15.16 1.92 5.22
CA PHE A 102 -15.78 2.68 4.14
C PHE A 102 -17.25 2.28 3.98
N ASP A 103 -18.16 3.14 4.42
CA ASP A 103 -19.56 3.08 4.04
C ASP A 103 -19.79 3.64 2.62
N ASP A 104 -21.01 3.55 2.10
CA ASP A 104 -21.32 3.98 0.73
C ASP A 104 -21.06 5.47 0.51
N GLN A 105 -21.32 6.32 1.51
CA GLN A 105 -21.06 7.75 1.43
C GLN A 105 -19.56 8.05 1.27
N VAL A 106 -18.73 7.38 2.07
CA VAL A 106 -17.27 7.52 2.03
C VAL A 106 -16.71 6.96 0.73
N LYS A 107 -17.22 5.81 0.25
CA LYS A 107 -16.83 5.23 -1.04
C LYS A 107 -17.12 6.18 -2.19
N ASP A 108 -18.34 6.71 -2.27
CA ASP A 108 -18.75 7.62 -3.34
C ASP A 108 -17.91 8.91 -3.32
N ALA A 109 -17.67 9.45 -2.12
CA ALA A 109 -16.82 10.61 -1.96
C ALA A 109 -15.37 10.35 -2.42
N PHE A 110 -14.81 9.18 -2.11
CA PHE A 110 -13.47 8.81 -2.53
C PHE A 110 -13.39 8.58 -4.04
N LYS A 111 -14.34 7.83 -4.62
CA LYS A 111 -14.43 7.57 -6.07
C LYS A 111 -14.48 8.87 -6.86
N ALA A 112 -15.34 9.80 -6.46
CA ALA A 112 -15.49 11.09 -7.12
C ALA A 112 -14.20 11.93 -7.15
N ARG A 113 -13.31 11.74 -6.17
CA ARG A 113 -12.06 12.51 -6.04
C ARG A 113 -10.84 11.80 -6.61
N PHE A 114 -10.73 10.49 -6.41
CA PHE A 114 -9.50 9.73 -6.59
C PHE A 114 -9.66 8.43 -7.37
N GLY A 115 -10.87 8.09 -7.85
CA GLY A 115 -11.12 6.85 -8.60
C GLY A 115 -10.21 6.68 -9.81
N ASP A 116 -10.04 7.74 -10.60
CA ASP A 116 -9.15 7.72 -11.78
C ASP A 116 -7.69 7.43 -11.41
N LEU A 117 -7.24 7.92 -10.24
CA LEU A 117 -5.88 7.66 -9.77
C LEU A 117 -5.72 6.18 -9.41
N LEU A 118 -6.68 5.57 -8.73
CA LEU A 118 -6.64 4.14 -8.41
C LEU A 118 -6.60 3.26 -9.67
N ILE A 119 -7.34 3.66 -10.71
CA ILE A 119 -7.32 2.97 -12.01
C ILE A 119 -5.95 3.14 -12.68
N ALA A 120 -5.43 4.37 -12.74
CA ALA A 120 -4.15 4.66 -13.36
C ALA A 120 -2.97 3.96 -12.68
N THR A 121 -3.03 3.80 -11.36
CA THR A 121 -2.05 3.08 -10.54
C THR A 121 -2.35 1.57 -10.41
N LYS A 122 -3.41 1.10 -11.06
CA LYS A 122 -3.85 -0.31 -11.11
C LYS A 122 -4.23 -0.90 -9.75
N TYR A 123 -4.56 -0.09 -8.75
CA TYR A 123 -5.20 -0.61 -7.53
C TYR A 123 -6.61 -1.10 -7.82
N GLU A 124 -7.31 -0.42 -8.75
CA GLU A 124 -8.65 -0.80 -9.19
C GLU A 124 -8.72 -0.92 -10.71
N ARG A 125 -9.69 -1.68 -11.21
CA ARG A 125 -9.88 -1.87 -12.67
C ARG A 125 -10.78 -0.80 -13.27
N ASN A 126 -11.79 -0.37 -12.52
CA ASN A 126 -12.81 0.60 -12.89
C ASN A 126 -13.40 1.19 -11.61
N ASN A 127 -14.48 1.98 -11.69
CA ASN A 127 -15.15 2.58 -10.53
C ASN A 127 -16.26 1.69 -9.92
N GLU A 128 -16.31 0.39 -10.23
CA GLU A 128 -17.38 -0.54 -9.80
C GLU A 128 -17.03 -1.35 -8.53
N TRP A 129 -15.94 -1.00 -7.84
CA TRP A 129 -15.51 -1.62 -6.57
C TRP A 129 -16.35 -1.24 -5.36
#